data_AF-A0A6M0J321-F1
#
_entry.id   AF-A0A6M0J321-F1
#
_cell.length_a   1.000
_cell.length_b   1.000
_cell.length_c   1.000
_cell.angle_alpha   90.00
_cell.angle_beta   90.00
_cell.angle_gamma   90.00
#
_symmetry.space_group_name_H-M   'P 1'
#
loop_
_entity.id
_entity.type
_entity.pdbx_description
1 polymer ?
#
loop_
_entity_poly.entity_id
_entity_poly.type
_entity_poly.pdbx_seq_one_letter_code
_entity_poly.pdbx_strand_id
1 'polypeptide(L)'
;MDFLTILGLAAATITTISFLPQMFKTWQTKSAKDVSFLTLITFIIGIFLWLIYGIYLQSLPIILANSVTLLFNLIILWLKIKYR
;
A
#
# COMPACT_ATOMS: atom_id res chain seq x y z
N MET A 1 -0.50 -21.97 13.40
CA MET A 1 0.02 -20.59 13.36
C MET A 1 -0.18 -20.00 14.74
N ASP A 2 0.83 -19.31 15.28
CA ASP A 2 0.67 -18.61 16.56
C ASP A 2 -0.29 -17.41 16.43
N PHE A 3 -0.78 -16.94 17.57
CA PHE A 3 -1.71 -15.80 17.64
C PHE A 3 -1.12 -14.53 16.99
N LEU A 4 0.18 -14.28 17.17
CA LEU A 4 0.86 -13.10 16.64
C LEU A 4 0.87 -13.08 15.11
N THR A 5 1.04 -14.24 14.48
CA THR A 5 1.01 -14.41 13.03
C THR A 5 -0.40 -14.15 12.48
N ILE A 6 -1.44 -14.67 13.14
CA ILE A 6 -2.83 -14.43 12.74
C ILE A 6 -3.17 -12.95 12.87
N LEU A 7 -2.81 -12.32 13.99
CA LEU A 7 -3.01 -10.90 14.22
C LEU A 7 -2.28 -10.05 13.17
N GLY A 8 -1.02 -10.39 12.87
CA GLY A 8 -0.22 -9.72 11.85
C GLY A 8 -0.81 -9.84 10.45
N LEU A 9 -1.32 -11.02 10.07
CA LEU A 9 -1.98 -11.21 8.78
C LEU A 9 -3.32 -10.48 8.70
N ALA A 10 -4.12 -10.49 9.77
CA ALA A 10 -5.38 -9.73 9.81
C ALA A 10 -5.13 -8.22 9.68
N ALA A 11 -4.14 -7.69 10.41
CA ALA A 11 -3.71 -6.31 10.28
C ALA A 11 -3.24 -6.01 8.84
N ALA A 12 -2.37 -6.86 8.28
CA ALA A 12 -1.88 -6.75 6.91
C ALA A 12 -3.02 -6.70 5.88
N THR A 13 -4.01 -7.58 5.99
CA THR A 13 -5.16 -7.63 5.08
C THR A 13 -5.99 -6.35 5.16
N ILE A 14 -6.36 -5.92 6.37
CA ILE A 14 -7.22 -4.75 6.57
C ILE A 14 -6.53 -3.47 6.06
N THR A 15 -5.26 -3.26 6.41
CA THR A 15 -4.53 -2.06 5.98
C THR A 15 -4.30 -2.05 4.47
N THR A 16 -3.98 -3.19 3.87
CA THR A 16 -3.74 -3.30 2.42
C THR A 16 -5.01 -3.04 1.61
N ILE A 17 -6.13 -3.66 1.99
CA ILE A 17 -7.42 -3.49 1.28
C ILE A 17 -7.93 -2.05 1.38
N SER A 18 -7.56 -1.29 2.42
CA SER A 18 -7.98 0.11 2.57
C SER A 18 -7.57 1.01 1.39
N PHE A 19 -6.53 0.65 0.63
CA PHE A 19 -6.10 1.39 -0.57
C PHE A 19 -6.92 1.04 -1.82
N LEU A 20 -7.60 -0.12 -1.85
CA LEU A 20 -8.37 -0.59 -3.00
C LEU A 20 -9.56 0.34 -3.31
N PRO A 21 -10.38 0.80 -2.33
CA PRO A 21 -11.43 1.79 -2.58
C PRO A 21 -10.90 3.11 -3.15
N GLN A 22 -9.75 3.60 -2.66
CA GLN A 22 -9.15 4.84 -3.16
C GLN A 22 -8.70 4.69 -4.61
N MET A 23 -7.99 3.59 -4.92
CA MET A 23 -7.57 3.27 -6.28
C MET A 23 -8.76 3.16 -7.23
N PHE A 24 -9.81 2.45 -6.82
CA PHE A 24 -11.03 2.29 -7.62
C PHE A 24 -11.75 3.62 -7.84
N LYS A 25 -11.91 4.44 -6.79
CA LYS A 25 -12.53 5.78 -6.88
C LYS A 25 -11.76 6.68 -7.85
N THR A 26 -10.43 6.72 -7.76
CA THR A 26 -9.60 7.52 -8.68
C THR A 26 -9.73 7.02 -10.12
N TRP A 27 -9.77 5.70 -10.31
CA TRP A 27 -9.95 5.12 -11.64
C TRP A 27 -11.36 5.36 -12.22
N GLN A 28 -12.41 5.30 -11.41
CA GLN A 28 -13.79 5.51 -11.85
C GLN A 28 -14.07 6.99 -12.16
N THR A 29 -13.65 7.88 -11.26
CA THR A 29 -13.90 9.33 -11.40
C THR A 29 -12.94 10.01 -12.38
N LYS A 30 -11.86 9.33 -12.80
CA LYS A 30 -10.82 9.88 -13.67
C LYS A 30 -10.28 11.21 -13.14
N SER A 31 -10.25 11.37 -11.81
CA SER A 31 -9.78 12.55 -11.10
C SER A 31 -8.98 12.14 -9.88
N ALA A 32 -7.79 12.72 -9.74
CA ALA A 32 -6.92 12.50 -8.60
C ALA A 32 -6.51 13.80 -7.91
N LYS A 33 -7.20 14.91 -8.19
CA LYS A 33 -6.82 16.28 -7.76
C LYS A 33 -6.54 16.37 -6.27
N ASP A 34 -7.38 15.74 -5.45
CA ASP A 34 -7.31 15.80 -4.00
C ASP A 34 -6.24 14.88 -3.39
N VAL A 35 -5.62 14.00 -4.19
CA VAL A 35 -4.52 13.13 -3.75
C VAL A 35 -3.21 13.91 -3.84
N SER A 36 -2.59 14.14 -2.68
CA SER A 36 -1.28 14.81 -2.59
C SER A 36 -0.17 13.92 -3.16
N PHE A 37 0.58 14.46 -4.14
CA PHE A 37 1.78 13.80 -4.67
C PHE A 37 2.82 13.55 -3.59
N LEU A 38 3.03 14.52 -2.69
CA LEU A 38 4.01 14.41 -1.63
C LEU A 38 3.68 13.24 -0.73
N THR A 39 2.43 13.16 -0.26
CA THR A 39 1.97 12.06 0.60
C THR A 39 2.19 10.71 -0.08
N LEU A 40 1.81 10.58 -1.35
CA LEU A 40 1.91 9.32 -2.07
C LEU A 40 3.36 8.88 -2.26
N ILE A 41 4.26 9.79 -2.66
CA ILE A 41 5.69 9.49 -2.85
C ILE A 41 6.35 9.14 -1.52
N THR A 42 6.12 9.94 -0.48
CA THR A 42 6.70 9.66 0.86
C THR A 42 6.20 8.33 1.41
N PHE A 43 4.92 8.00 1.17
CA PHE A 43 4.34 6.74 1.60
C PHE A 43 4.94 5.56 0.84
N ILE A 44 5.10 5.65 -0.49
CA ILE A 44 5.74 4.63 -1.34
C ILE A 44 7.18 4.36 -0.90
N ILE A 45 7.96 5.40 -0.60
CA ILE A 45 9.32 5.24 -0.08
C ILE A 45 9.30 4.55 1.27
N GLY A 46 8.42 4.98 2.19
CA GLY A 46 8.30 4.37 3.51
C GLY A 46 7.96 2.88 3.46
N ILE A 47 6.94 2.49 2.70
CA ILE A 47 6.55 1.07 2.58
C ILE A 47 7.61 0.22 1.84
N PHE A 48 8.35 0.82 0.91
CA PHE A 48 9.49 0.14 0.27
C PHE A 48 10.60 -0.15 1.28
N LEU A 49 10.93 0.80 2.15
CA LEU A 49 11.89 0.59 3.24
C LEU A 49 11.37 -0.44 4.25
N TRP A 50 10.08 -0.43 4.59
CA TRP A 50 9.45 -1.45 5.44
C TRP A 50 9.49 -2.86 4.81
N LEU A 51 9.33 -2.95 3.48
CA LEU A 51 9.47 -4.22 2.77
C LEU A 51 10.88 -4.78 2.90
N ILE A 52 11.91 -3.94 2.67
CA ILE A 52 13.31 -4.32 2.88
C ILE A 52 13.51 -4.79 4.33
N TYR A 53 13.02 -4.02 5.30
CA TYR A 53 13.10 -4.38 6.72
C TYR A 53 12.42 -5.72 7.04
N GLY A 54 11.22 -5.96 6.51
CA GLY A 54 10.47 -7.21 6.69
C GLY A 54 11.20 -8.43 6.12
N ILE A 55 11.89 -8.26 4.98
CA ILE A 55 12.74 -9.31 4.37
C ILE A 55 13.89 -9.65 5.31
N TYR A 56 14.60 -8.65 5.86
CA TYR A 56 15.69 -8.89 6.82
C TYR A 56 15.20 -9.59 8.10
N LEU A 57 13.97 -9.32 8.54
CA LEU A 57 13.35 -10.00 9.68
C LEU A 57 12.75 -11.37 9.35
N GLN A 58 12.73 -11.77 8.07
CA GLN A 58 11.99 -12.95 7.60
C GLN A 58 10.51 -12.96 8.05
N SER A 59 9.90 -11.78 8.18
CA SER A 59 8.53 -11.62 8.68
C SER A 59 7.52 -11.66 7.55
N LEU A 60 6.89 -12.82 7.35
CA LEU A 60 5.92 -13.02 6.27
C LEU A 60 4.75 -11.99 6.30
N PRO A 61 4.13 -11.64 7.44
CA PRO A 61 3.07 -10.64 7.46
C PRO A 61 3.53 -9.26 6.98
N ILE A 62 4.73 -8.81 7.39
CA ILE A 62 5.29 -7.51 6.99
C ILE A 62 5.60 -7.51 5.49
N ILE A 63 6.21 -8.58 4.98
CA ILE A 63 6.56 -8.73 3.56
C ILE A 63 5.29 -8.67 2.72
N LEU A 64 4.29 -9.50 3.02
CA LEU A 64 3.04 -9.56 2.24
C LEU A 64 2.29 -8.22 2.28
N ALA A 65 2.15 -7.60 3.46
CA ALA A 65 1.47 -6.32 3.61
C ALA A 65 2.10 -5.23 2.74
N ASN A 66 3.42 -5.06 2.85
CA ASN A 66 4.11 -3.97 2.17
C ASN A 66 4.25 -4.23 0.67
N SER A 67 4.44 -5.47 0.21
CA SER A 67 4.48 -5.79 -1.22
C SER A 67 3.16 -5.46 -1.93
N VAL A 68 2.02 -5.89 -1.38
CA VAL A 68 0.71 -5.64 -2.00
C VAL A 68 0.32 -4.16 -1.87
N THR A 69 0.59 -3.55 -0.72
CA THR A 69 0.34 -2.11 -0.53
C THR A 69 1.18 -1.25 -1.49
N LEU A 70 2.43 -1.65 -1.75
CA LEU A 70 3.30 -0.98 -2.72
C LEU A 70 2.73 -1.08 -4.13
N LEU A 71 2.25 -2.26 -4.54
CA LEU A 71 1.60 -2.44 -5.84
C LEU A 71 0.39 -1.50 -5.99
N PHE A 72 -0.51 -1.45 -5.01
CA PHE A 72 -1.67 -0.55 -5.05
C PHE A 72 -1.27 0.92 -5.11
N ASN A 73 -0.29 1.34 -4.31
CA ASN A 73 0.13 2.75 -4.30
C ASN A 73 0.87 3.15 -5.58
N LEU A 74 1.61 2.24 -6.22
CA LEU A 74 2.18 2.48 -7.55
C LEU A 74 1.09 2.64 -8.63
N ILE A 75 0.00 1.86 -8.56
CA ILE A 75 -1.15 2.04 -9.45
C ILE A 75 -1.83 3.40 -9.18
N ILE A 76 -2.04 3.77 -7.90
CA ILE A 76 -2.59 5.08 -7.53
C ILE A 76 -1.69 6.22 -8.04
N LEU A 77 -0.36 6.06 -7.96
CA LEU A 77 0.59 7.05 -8.47
C LEU A 77 0.48 7.20 -9.99
N TRP A 78 0.41 6.09 -10.71
CA TRP A 78 0.18 6.11 -12.14
C TRP A 78 -1.15 6.78 -12.50
N LEU A 79 -2.24 6.46 -11.78
CA LEU A 79 -3.54 7.10 -11.95
C LEU A 79 -3.48 8.61 -11.65
N LYS A 80 -2.77 9.01 -10.60
CA LYS A 80 -2.54 10.42 -10.25
C LYS A 80 -1.79 11.18 -11.34
N ILE A 81 -0.77 10.57 -11.93
CA ILE A 81 -0.02 11.17 -13.06
C ILE A 81 -0.92 11.29 -14.29
N LYS A 82 -1.73 10.25 -14.58
CA LYS A 82 -2.62 10.21 -15.75
C LYS A 82 -3.80 11.18 -15.66
N TYR A 83 -4.37 11.34 -14.46
CA TYR A 83 -5.63 12.03 -14.23
C TYR A 83 -5.51 13.35 -13.44
N ARG A 84 -4.28 13.85 -13.24
CA ARG A 84 -3.88 15.10 -12.56
C ARG A 84 -4.85 15.63 -11.49
#